data_AF-A0ABD2KZ83-F1
#
_entry.id   AF-A0ABD2KZ83-F1
#
_cell.length_a   1.000
_cell.length_b   1.000
_cell.length_c   1.000
_cell.angle_alpha   90.00
_cell.angle_beta   90.00
_cell.angle_gamma   90.00
#
_symmetry.space_group_name_H-M   'P 1'
#
loop_
_entity.id
_entity.type
_entity.pdbx_description
1 polymer ?
#
loop_
_entity_poly.entity_id
_entity_poly.type
_entity_poly.pdbx_seq_one_letter_code
_entity_poly.pdbx_strand_id
1 'polypeptide(L)'
;MSRDVAPRLKYPKPSLIYSTFLPALQGAQSKMAASEANSCIYLDDTPKKIKEKINKYAFSGGRDTREEHRKFGGDCAVDTSFQFLRFFLDDDERLEEIREQYTSGAMLSGQLKAIAIETVQGIVSELQTRRKAISDDVVREFTTPRKLGYDF
;
A
#
# COMPACT_ATOMS: atom_id res chain seq x y z
N MET A 1 18.90 13.28 -16.29
CA MET A 1 20.29 13.27 -15.77
C MET A 1 21.03 11.97 -16.11
N SER A 2 20.84 10.84 -15.41
CA SER A 2 21.68 9.63 -15.62
C SER A 2 21.63 9.09 -17.05
N ARG A 3 20.46 9.12 -17.69
CA ARG A 3 20.27 8.75 -19.11
C ARG A 3 21.02 9.66 -20.10
N ASP A 4 21.26 10.92 -19.73
CA ASP A 4 21.92 11.91 -20.58
C ASP A 4 23.44 11.76 -20.54
N VAL A 5 23.97 11.29 -19.41
CA VAL A 5 25.41 11.07 -19.18
C VAL A 5 25.88 9.73 -19.74
N ALA A 6 25.05 8.67 -19.68
CA ALA A 6 25.46 7.31 -20.06
C ALA A 6 26.13 7.19 -21.45
N PRO A 7 25.62 7.80 -22.53
CA PRO A 7 26.27 7.72 -23.84
C PRO A 7 27.64 8.40 -23.90
N ARG A 8 27.85 9.47 -23.11
CA ARG A 8 29.13 10.18 -23.03
C ARG A 8 30.22 9.31 -22.41
N LEU A 9 29.82 8.39 -21.54
CA LEU A 9 30.68 7.40 -20.89
C LEU A 9 30.71 6.06 -21.66
N LYS A 10 30.10 5.98 -22.85
CA LYS A 10 29.97 4.75 -23.65
C LYS A 10 29.21 3.61 -22.94
N TYR A 11 28.29 3.95 -22.05
CA TYR A 11 27.38 3.00 -21.40
C TYR A 11 25.98 3.02 -22.03
N PRO A 12 25.23 1.91 -21.97
CA PRO A 12 23.82 1.90 -22.36
C PRO A 12 22.98 2.77 -21.41
N LYS A 13 21.93 3.38 -21.94
CA LYS A 13 20.99 4.17 -21.12
C LYS A 13 20.17 3.23 -20.24
N PRO A 14 19.95 3.57 -18.95
CA PRO A 14 19.04 2.79 -18.11
C PRO A 14 17.60 2.97 -18.58
N SER A 15 16.84 1.86 -18.56
CA SER A 15 15.38 1.84 -18.70
C SER A 15 14.70 2.20 -17.38
N LEU A 16 13.46 2.67 -17.44
CA LEU A 16 12.69 3.12 -16.26
C LEU A 16 11.29 2.52 -16.31
N ILE A 17 10.79 2.09 -15.15
CA ILE A 17 9.40 1.69 -14.91
C ILE A 17 8.86 2.64 -13.84
N TYR A 18 7.80 3.39 -14.16
CA TYR A 18 7.20 4.36 -13.25
C TYR A 18 5.98 3.76 -12.56
N SER A 19 5.88 3.93 -11.24
CA SER A 19 4.70 3.57 -10.45
C SER A 19 3.93 4.81 -10.00
N THR A 20 2.66 4.61 -9.66
CA THR A 20 1.85 5.61 -8.96
C THR A 20 2.23 5.68 -7.47
N PHE A 21 1.90 6.79 -6.82
CA PHE A 21 2.12 6.92 -5.37
C PHE A 21 1.07 6.15 -4.57
N LEU A 22 1.51 5.40 -3.57
CA LEU A 22 0.64 4.89 -2.51
C LEU A 22 0.27 6.08 -1.60
N PRO A 23 -1.03 6.40 -1.41
CA PRO A 23 -1.45 7.59 -0.68
C PRO A 23 -1.15 7.50 0.82
N ALA A 24 -1.01 8.65 1.48
CA ALA A 24 -0.97 8.70 2.94
C ALA A 24 -2.33 8.39 3.55
N LEU A 25 -2.32 8.00 4.83
CA LEU A 25 -3.56 7.70 5.56
C LEU A 25 -4.55 8.88 5.49
N GLN A 26 -4.07 10.11 5.64
CA GLN A 26 -4.90 11.33 5.63
C GLN A 26 -5.49 11.68 4.25
N GLY A 27 -5.11 11.00 3.17
CA GLY A 27 -5.70 11.17 1.84
C GLY A 27 -4.69 11.39 0.71
N ALA A 28 -5.21 11.55 -0.51
CA ALA A 28 -4.43 11.58 -1.74
C ALA A 28 -3.52 12.81 -1.94
N GLN A 29 -3.75 13.90 -1.18
CA GLN A 29 -2.99 15.16 -1.31
C GLN A 29 -1.69 15.16 -0.49
N SER A 30 -1.51 14.20 0.43
CA SER A 30 -0.30 14.10 1.24
C SER A 30 0.51 12.85 0.87
N LYS A 31 1.84 13.00 0.87
CA LYS A 31 2.78 11.89 0.72
C LYS A 31 3.01 11.27 2.09
N MET A 32 3.14 9.94 2.14
CA MET A 32 3.57 9.26 3.37
C MET A 32 4.96 9.74 3.77
N ALA A 33 5.11 10.13 5.03
CA ALA A 33 6.37 10.57 5.58
C ALA A 33 6.63 9.83 6.90
N ALA A 34 7.80 9.20 7.01
CA ALA A 34 8.19 8.51 8.23
C ALA A 34 8.34 9.46 9.44
N SER A 35 8.49 10.77 9.19
CA SER A 35 8.47 11.83 10.21
C SER A 35 7.09 12.04 10.84
N GLU A 36 6.00 11.64 10.16
CA GLU A 36 4.65 11.70 10.68
C GLU A 36 4.13 10.29 10.96
N ALA A 37 4.25 9.86 12.21
CA ALA A 37 3.96 8.48 12.62
C ALA A 37 2.52 8.00 12.33
N ASN A 38 1.58 8.94 12.21
CA ASN A 38 0.17 8.65 11.89
C ASN A 38 -0.14 8.75 10.40
N SER A 39 0.82 9.13 9.55
CA SER A 39 0.62 9.25 8.10
C SER A 39 0.76 7.93 7.35
N CYS A 40 1.43 6.96 7.95
CA CYS A 40 1.77 5.69 7.33
C CYS A 40 1.55 4.50 8.26
N ILE A 41 1.46 3.32 7.65
CA ILE A 41 1.51 2.02 8.33
C ILE A 41 2.95 1.52 8.21
N TYR A 42 3.61 1.29 9.34
CA TYR A 42 4.97 0.76 9.34
C TYR A 42 4.96 -0.76 9.24
N LEU A 43 6.02 -1.33 8.68
CA LEU A 43 6.17 -2.78 8.55
C LEU A 43 6.40 -3.49 9.90
N ASP A 44 6.71 -2.75 10.95
CA ASP A 44 6.84 -3.23 12.34
C ASP A 44 5.61 -2.91 13.20
N ASP A 45 4.56 -2.30 12.62
CA ASP A 45 3.31 -2.07 13.35
C ASP A 45 2.67 -3.41 13.73
N THR A 46 2.08 -3.46 14.93
CA THR A 46 1.32 -4.61 15.39
C THR A 46 -0.06 -4.64 14.72
N PRO A 47 -0.73 -5.80 14.63
CA PRO A 47 -2.09 -5.88 14.08
C PRO A 47 -3.05 -4.86 14.72
N LYS A 48 -2.93 -4.65 16.04
CA LYS A 48 -3.72 -3.64 16.77
C LYS A 48 -3.43 -2.22 16.28
N LYS A 49 -2.15 -1.84 16.11
CA LYS A 49 -1.77 -0.51 15.60
C LYS A 49 -2.26 -0.29 14.17
N ILE A 50 -2.13 -1.29 13.29
CA ILE A 50 -2.63 -1.25 11.92
C ILE A 50 -4.14 -0.95 11.92
N LYS A 51 -4.90 -1.72 12.71
CA LYS A 51 -6.35 -1.53 12.88
C LYS A 51 -6.70 -0.13 13.38
N GLU A 52 -5.99 0.37 14.40
CA GLU A 52 -6.25 1.70 14.95
C GLU A 52 -5.93 2.80 13.95
N LYS A 53 -4.82 2.70 13.22
CA LYS A 53 -4.40 3.67 12.21
C LYS A 53 -5.38 3.76 11.05
N ILE A 54 -5.80 2.62 10.49
CA ILE A 54 -6.78 2.61 9.40
C ILE A 54 -8.14 3.15 9.88
N ASN A 55 -8.61 2.74 11.06
CA ASN A 55 -9.90 3.22 11.54
C ASN A 55 -9.90 4.72 11.82
N LYS A 56 -8.86 5.25 12.47
CA LYS A 56 -8.81 6.65 12.94
C LYS A 56 -8.30 7.64 11.89
N TYR A 57 -7.30 7.26 11.11
CA TYR A 57 -6.56 8.20 10.26
C TYR A 57 -6.76 7.99 8.77
N ALA A 58 -7.24 6.81 8.33
CA ALA A 58 -7.55 6.63 6.91
C ALA A 58 -8.74 7.49 6.51
N PHE A 59 -8.50 8.41 5.58
CA PHE A 59 -9.51 9.25 4.96
C PHE A 59 -10.59 8.39 4.29
N SER A 60 -11.84 8.76 4.53
CA SER A 60 -13.03 8.06 4.03
C SER A 60 -13.63 8.85 2.88
N GLY A 61 -13.88 8.17 1.75
CA GLY A 61 -14.65 8.73 0.63
C GLY A 61 -16.18 8.59 0.80
N GLY A 62 -16.62 8.01 1.92
CA GLY A 62 -18.03 7.84 2.28
C GLY A 62 -18.70 9.12 2.77
N ARG A 63 -19.96 9.00 3.20
CA ARG A 63 -20.75 10.12 3.75
C ARG A 63 -20.75 10.08 5.28
N ASP A 64 -21.05 11.23 5.88
CA ASP A 64 -21.05 11.40 7.34
C ASP A 64 -22.14 10.56 8.01
N THR A 65 -23.30 10.43 7.36
CA THR A 65 -24.41 9.62 7.87
C THR A 65 -24.61 8.33 7.09
N ARG A 66 -25.09 7.30 7.78
CA ARG A 66 -25.40 6.00 7.16
C ARG A 66 -26.49 6.12 6.09
N GLU A 67 -27.49 6.98 6.31
CA GLU A 67 -28.60 7.20 5.39
C GLU A 67 -28.13 7.83 4.08
N GLU A 68 -27.32 8.88 4.16
CA GLU A 68 -26.72 9.51 2.97
C GLU A 68 -25.78 8.55 2.26
N HIS A 69 -24.98 7.79 2.99
CA HIS A 69 -24.07 6.82 2.37
C HIS A 69 -24.84 5.70 1.66
N ARG A 70 -25.96 5.23 2.21
CA ARG A 70 -26.84 4.25 1.54
C ARG A 70 -27.51 4.81 0.30
N LYS A 71 -27.80 6.12 0.27
CA LYS A 71 -28.49 6.80 -0.84
C LYS A 71 -27.54 7.23 -1.95
N PHE A 72 -26.34 7.71 -1.61
CA PHE A 72 -25.40 8.36 -2.53
C PHE A 72 -24.08 7.60 -2.69
N GLY A 73 -23.84 6.55 -1.92
CA GLY A 73 -22.61 5.77 -1.95
C GLY A 73 -21.37 6.50 -1.41
N GLY A 74 -20.22 5.86 -1.62
CA GLY A 74 -18.89 6.42 -1.37
C GLY A 74 -18.06 6.58 -2.65
N ASP A 75 -17.09 7.49 -2.59
CA ASP A 75 -16.15 7.74 -3.68
C ASP A 75 -14.83 6.97 -3.48
N CYS A 76 -14.66 5.90 -4.25
CA CYS A 76 -13.46 5.06 -4.27
C CYS A 76 -12.19 5.80 -4.72
N ALA A 77 -12.31 6.88 -5.51
CA ALA A 77 -11.15 7.60 -6.03
C ALA A 77 -10.41 8.38 -4.93
N VAL A 78 -11.13 8.80 -3.89
CA VAL A 78 -10.57 9.55 -2.75
C VAL A 78 -10.44 8.71 -1.48
N ASP A 79 -11.12 7.57 -1.37
CA ASP A 79 -11.07 6.71 -0.18
C ASP A 79 -9.71 6.00 -0.04
N THR A 80 -8.98 6.30 1.04
CA THR A 80 -7.65 5.72 1.26
C THR A 80 -7.70 4.21 1.49
N SER A 81 -8.75 3.69 2.12
CA SER A 81 -8.86 2.25 2.37
C SER A 81 -9.08 1.47 1.07
N PHE A 82 -9.90 2.00 0.17
CA PHE A 82 -10.02 1.45 -1.18
C PHE A 82 -8.71 1.55 -1.97
N GLN A 83 -8.00 2.68 -1.88
CA GLN A 83 -6.69 2.80 -2.54
C GLN A 83 -5.71 1.74 -2.02
N PHE A 84 -5.67 1.47 -0.71
CA PHE A 84 -4.81 0.40 -0.17
C PHE A 84 -5.18 -0.97 -0.76
N LEU A 85 -6.48 -1.29 -0.86
CA LEU A 85 -6.92 -2.54 -1.49
C LEU A 85 -6.45 -2.64 -2.94
N ARG A 86 -6.51 -1.55 -3.71
CA ARG A 86 -6.00 -1.53 -5.10
C ARG A 86 -4.52 -1.90 -5.23
N PHE A 87 -3.69 -1.64 -4.21
CA PHE A 87 -2.27 -1.99 -4.24
C PHE A 87 -1.97 -3.39 -3.69
N PHE A 88 -2.85 -3.94 -2.87
CA PHE A 88 -2.52 -5.06 -1.98
C PHE A 88 -3.49 -6.24 -2.05
N LEU A 89 -4.66 -6.05 -2.67
CA LEU A 89 -5.60 -7.12 -2.94
C LEU A 89 -5.34 -7.63 -4.36
N ASP A 90 -4.86 -8.87 -4.46
CA ASP A 90 -4.49 -9.48 -5.75
C ASP A 90 -5.70 -9.99 -6.56
N ASP A 91 -6.87 -10.09 -5.94
CA ASP A 91 -8.11 -10.57 -6.57
C ASP A 91 -8.87 -9.42 -7.22
N ASP A 92 -8.74 -9.30 -8.55
CA ASP A 92 -9.36 -8.25 -9.37
C ASP A 92 -10.90 -8.30 -9.32
N GLU A 93 -11.50 -9.50 -9.32
CA GLU A 93 -12.97 -9.66 -9.26
C GLU A 93 -13.49 -9.16 -7.91
N ARG A 94 -12.81 -9.53 -6.83
CA ARG A 94 -13.15 -9.07 -5.49
C ARG A 94 -12.95 -7.57 -5.33
N LEU A 95 -11.89 -7.00 -5.91
CA LEU A 95 -11.63 -5.56 -5.87
C LEU A 95 -12.76 -4.78 -6.57
N GLU A 96 -13.22 -5.29 -7.71
CA GLU A 96 -14.33 -4.68 -8.46
C GLU A 96 -15.66 -4.81 -7.72
N GLU A 97 -15.95 -5.96 -7.12
CA GLU A 97 -17.14 -6.15 -6.27
C GLU A 97 -17.18 -5.13 -5.12
N ILE A 98 -16.03 -4.92 -4.44
CA ILE A 98 -15.90 -3.93 -3.37
C ILE A 98 -16.16 -2.52 -3.91
N ARG A 99 -15.62 -2.19 -5.09
CA ARG A 99 -15.82 -0.89 -5.75
C ARG A 99 -17.30 -0.64 -6.01
N GLU A 100 -17.99 -1.60 -6.61
CA GLU A 100 -19.43 -1.50 -6.92
C GLU A 100 -20.29 -1.38 -5.67
N GLN A 101 -20.03 -2.22 -4.65
CA GLN A 101 -20.78 -2.18 -3.39
C GLN A 101 -20.56 -0.88 -2.61
N TYR A 102 -19.34 -0.33 -2.63
CA TYR A 102 -19.05 0.93 -1.94
C TYR A 102 -19.64 2.13 -2.69
N THR A 103 -19.51 2.16 -4.02
CA THR A 103 -20.07 3.24 -4.85
C THR A 103 -21.60 3.23 -4.89
N SER A 104 -22.25 2.06 -4.76
CA SER A 104 -23.70 1.97 -4.62
C SER A 104 -24.21 2.28 -3.21
N GLY A 105 -23.34 2.32 -2.20
CA GLY A 105 -23.72 2.49 -0.79
C GLY A 105 -24.17 1.20 -0.09
N ALA A 106 -24.11 0.06 -0.78
CA ALA A 106 -24.40 -1.25 -0.21
C ALA A 106 -23.39 -1.63 0.89
N MET A 107 -22.12 -1.31 0.69
CA MET A 107 -21.03 -1.45 1.67
C MET A 107 -20.81 -0.13 2.41
N LEU A 108 -20.71 -0.17 3.74
CA LEU A 108 -20.38 1.00 4.56
C LEU A 108 -18.85 1.20 4.68
N SER A 109 -18.39 2.43 4.94
CA SER A 109 -16.96 2.72 5.16
C SER A 109 -16.30 1.84 6.23
N GLY A 110 -17.02 1.47 7.29
CA GLY A 110 -16.50 0.57 8.32
C GLY A 110 -16.23 -0.85 7.81
N GLN A 111 -17.05 -1.34 6.87
CA GLN A 111 -16.87 -2.65 6.24
C GLN A 111 -15.69 -2.62 5.27
N LEU A 112 -15.56 -1.56 4.46
CA LEU A 112 -14.41 -1.33 3.58
C LEU A 112 -13.10 -1.30 4.38
N LYS A 113 -13.08 -0.55 5.50
CA LYS A 113 -11.94 -0.48 6.41
C LYS A 113 -11.59 -1.85 7.00
N ALA A 114 -12.58 -2.67 7.35
CA ALA A 114 -12.33 -4.00 7.90
C ALA A 114 -11.59 -4.90 6.88
N ILE A 115 -12.00 -4.87 5.61
CA ILE A 115 -11.33 -5.61 4.54
C ILE A 115 -9.90 -5.09 4.36
N ALA A 116 -9.71 -3.77 4.27
CA ALA A 116 -8.39 -3.17 4.16
C ALA A 116 -7.46 -3.54 5.34
N ILE A 117 -8.00 -3.57 6.57
CA ILE A 117 -7.24 -3.99 7.76
C ILE A 117 -6.79 -5.43 7.63
N GLU A 118 -7.67 -6.34 7.22
CA GLU A 118 -7.36 -7.75 7.05
C GLU A 118 -6.25 -7.96 6.01
N THR A 119 -6.41 -7.36 4.82
CA THR A 119 -5.42 -7.44 3.74
C THR A 119 -4.06 -6.91 4.18
N VAL A 120 -4.02 -5.72 4.80
CA VAL A 120 -2.75 -5.11 5.24
C VAL A 120 -2.11 -5.91 6.39
N GLN A 121 -2.91 -6.42 7.33
CA GLN A 121 -2.38 -7.26 8.42
C GLN A 121 -1.77 -8.55 7.90
N GLY A 122 -2.39 -9.20 6.90
CA GLY A 122 -1.84 -10.40 6.26
C GLY A 122 -0.46 -10.14 5.68
N ILE A 123 -0.34 -9.09 4.87
CA ILE A 123 0.94 -8.71 4.21
C ILE A 123 2.01 -8.36 5.24
N VAL A 124 1.68 -7.51 6.22
CA VAL A 124 2.66 -7.09 7.25
C VAL A 124 3.10 -8.28 8.10
N SER A 125 2.17 -9.17 8.49
CA SER A 125 2.50 -10.37 9.27
C SER A 125 3.43 -11.32 8.51
N GLU A 126 3.16 -11.53 7.22
CA GLU A 126 3.99 -12.35 6.36
C GLU A 126 5.40 -11.76 6.20
N LEU A 127 5.51 -10.44 5.96
CA LEU A 127 6.77 -9.73 5.90
C LEU A 127 7.55 -9.80 7.22
N GLN A 128 6.88 -9.62 8.36
CA GLN A 128 7.50 -9.75 9.68
C GLN A 128 8.02 -11.16 9.93
N THR A 129 7.29 -12.18 9.49
CA THR A 129 7.70 -13.58 9.60
C THR A 129 8.94 -13.86 8.77
N ARG A 130 8.93 -13.47 7.48
CA ARG A 130 10.10 -13.58 6.60
C ARG A 130 11.31 -12.82 7.16
N ARG A 131 11.10 -11.60 7.66
CA ARG A 131 12.17 -10.79 8.26
C ARG A 131 12.82 -11.47 9.46
N LYS A 132 12.05 -12.15 10.31
CA LYS A 132 12.58 -12.88 11.48
C LYS A 132 13.47 -14.06 11.09
N ALA A 133 13.27 -14.63 9.91
CA ALA A 133 14.09 -15.74 9.41
C ALA A 133 15.43 -15.29 8.82
N ILE A 134 15.67 -13.98 8.67
CA ILE A 134 16.91 -13.45 8.11
C ILE A 134 17.98 -13.40 9.20
N SER A 135 19.06 -14.18 9.02
CA SER A 135 20.24 -14.16 9.89
C SER A 135 21.28 -13.16 9.43
N ASP A 136 22.22 -12.82 10.31
CA ASP A 136 23.37 -11.98 9.97
C ASP A 136 24.25 -12.58 8.87
N ASP A 137 24.31 -13.91 8.78
CA ASP A 137 25.03 -14.59 7.70
C ASP A 137 24.32 -14.43 6.35
N VAL A 138 22.98 -14.47 6.32
CA VAL A 138 22.22 -14.15 5.11
C VAL A 138 22.46 -12.69 4.71
N VAL A 139 22.43 -11.75 5.66
CA VAL A 139 22.74 -10.34 5.37
C VAL A 139 24.16 -10.19 4.81
N ARG A 140 25.14 -10.87 5.43
CA ARG A 140 26.53 -10.86 4.97
C ARG A 140 26.63 -11.43 3.56
N GLU A 141 25.96 -12.54 3.28
CA GLU A 141 25.96 -13.14 1.94
C GLU A 141 25.42 -12.14 0.91
N PHE A 142 24.24 -11.54 1.16
CA PHE A 142 23.61 -10.57 0.25
C PHE A 142 24.41 -9.28 0.04
N THR A 143 25.20 -8.87 1.04
CA THR A 143 26.02 -7.65 0.97
C THR A 143 27.46 -7.89 0.51
N THR A 144 27.90 -9.15 0.40
CA THR A 144 29.23 -9.50 -0.12
C THR A 144 29.21 -9.53 -1.66
N PRO A 145 30.10 -8.77 -2.35
CA PRO A 145 30.23 -8.86 -3.80
C PRO A 145 30.58 -10.29 -4.24
N ARG A 146 29.71 -10.89 -5.05
CA ARG A 146 29.88 -12.25 -5.56
C ARG A 146 29.26 -12.39 -6.95
N LYS A 147 29.66 -13.42 -7.69
CA LYS A 147 28.99 -13.80 -8.95
C LYS A 147 27.56 -14.24 -8.63
N LEU A 148 26.58 -13.70 -9.36
CA LEU A 148 25.18 -14.11 -9.24
C LEU A 148 24.91 -15.34 -10.12
N GLY A 149 23.81 -16.05 -9.85
CA GLY A 149 23.40 -17.27 -10.57
C GLY A 149 22.85 -17.03 -11.98
N TYR A 150 23.30 -15.97 -12.66
CA TYR A 150 22.93 -15.64 -14.03
C TYR A 150 24.19 -15.36 -14.84
N ASP A 151 24.26 -15.92 -16.04
CA ASP A 151 25.27 -15.60 -17.04
C ASP A 151 24.60 -14.74 -18.13
N PHE A 152 25.29 -13.69 -18.59
CA PHE A 152 24.82 -12.75 -19.61
C PHE A 152 25.69 -12.84 -20.87
#